data_AF-A0A5E4M9B5-F1
#
_entry.id   AF-A0A5E4M9B5-F1
#
_cell.length_a   1.000
_cell.length_b   1.000
_cell.length_c   1.000
_cell.angle_alpha   90.00
_cell.angle_beta   90.00
_cell.angle_gamma   90.00
#
_symmetry.space_group_name_H-M   'P 1'
#
loop_
_entity.id
_entity.type
_entity.pdbx_description
1 polymer ?
#
loop_
_entity_poly.entity_id
_entity_poly.type
_entity_poly.pdbx_seq_one_letter_code
_entity_poly.pdbx_strand_id
1 'polypeptide(L)'
;MQTATLLRPDVGLTPGPVSTPEKFRSGHCHLELTPVWQYVIKKNRFPADVDRQDVFAELAVRLQHPEWQVRLHGSRVLAYIVPAIGSQLDALMSPTILPTVITNLAHFSPALRSSSMDAILVYVQHSSDPEYILKSMIVLGLDVPGAKSSLTVNVMECVPVVLQQIVKRNGERPIAIPTFVHLVTALSNKMVQATFQQAAVYCLDRVKEIVGRNKFDHYLETFHPIIKKDFEVLCEVYRISSSSGRDSSMSSYDDEDDVETPKTPKRVTFGGELIKFRSPDISDDPEAIIIKRTAIPIPVKPALNAPKHPKDDVNKKSTKLPLSRQKNYRNTKNMKINEASKK
;
A
#
# COMPACT_ATOMS: atom_id res chain seq x y z
N MET A 1 55.70 -22.02 69.31
CA MET A 1 54.96 -23.29 69.26
C MET A 1 54.09 -23.31 68.00
N GLN A 2 54.25 -24.39 67.23
CA GLN A 2 53.33 -25.07 66.30
C GLN A 2 51.89 -24.50 66.13
N THR A 3 51.49 -24.08 64.92
CA THR A 3 50.82 -24.79 63.78
C THR A 3 49.30 -24.96 63.90
N ALA A 4 48.56 -24.47 62.88
CA ALA A 4 47.48 -25.15 62.10
C ALA A 4 46.62 -24.06 61.40
N THR A 5 46.83 -23.75 60.12
CA THR A 5 46.24 -24.37 58.91
C THR A 5 44.71 -24.22 58.81
N LEU A 6 44.23 -23.44 57.83
CA LEU A 6 43.25 -23.88 56.82
C LEU A 6 43.03 -22.83 55.70
N LEU A 7 43.66 -23.13 54.56
CA LEU A 7 43.21 -23.07 53.16
C LEU A 7 42.22 -21.98 52.67
N ARG A 8 42.73 -21.21 51.70
CA ARG A 8 42.02 -20.50 50.60
C ARG A 8 41.31 -21.52 49.68
N PRO A 9 40.31 -21.13 48.85
CA PRO A 9 40.69 -20.57 47.54
C PRO A 9 39.73 -19.56 46.88
N ASP A 10 40.30 -18.97 45.83
CA ASP A 10 39.81 -18.10 44.76
C ASP A 10 38.31 -17.94 44.50
N VAL A 11 37.90 -16.67 44.42
CA VAL A 11 36.66 -16.20 43.82
C VAL A 11 36.83 -16.20 42.31
N GLY A 12 36.35 -17.25 41.64
CA GLY A 12 36.16 -17.27 40.20
C GLY A 12 34.99 -16.38 39.80
N LEU A 13 35.25 -15.30 39.07
CA LEU A 13 34.25 -14.48 38.40
C LEU A 13 33.67 -15.27 37.21
N THR A 14 32.48 -15.85 37.39
CA THR A 14 31.66 -16.36 36.30
C THR A 14 30.84 -15.21 35.70
N PRO A 15 30.88 -14.96 34.38
CA PRO A 15 29.97 -14.00 33.74
C PRO A 15 28.55 -14.56 33.76
N GLY A 16 27.62 -13.81 34.37
CA GLY A 16 26.20 -14.16 34.39
C GLY A 16 25.58 -14.22 32.98
N PRO A 17 24.52 -15.01 32.79
CA PRO A 17 23.88 -15.14 31.49
C PRO A 17 23.27 -13.79 31.07
N VAL A 18 23.54 -13.42 29.82
CA VAL A 18 23.02 -12.24 29.15
C VAL A 18 21.48 -12.23 29.23
N SER A 19 20.92 -11.32 30.04
CA SER A 19 19.49 -11.04 30.05
C SER A 19 19.06 -10.55 28.67
N THR A 20 18.30 -11.38 27.97
CA THR A 20 17.56 -11.00 26.78
C THR A 20 16.49 -9.98 27.18
N PRO A 21 16.13 -9.00 26.32
CA PRO A 21 15.10 -8.04 26.67
C PRO A 21 13.78 -8.78 26.90
N GLU A 22 13.13 -8.53 28.04
CA GLU A 22 11.82 -9.06 28.35
C GLU A 22 10.86 -8.70 27.22
N LYS A 23 10.39 -9.73 26.52
CA LYS A 23 9.26 -9.63 25.60
C LYS A 23 8.12 -9.00 26.39
N PHE A 24 7.58 -7.88 25.89
CA PHE A 24 6.26 -7.39 26.27
C PHE A 24 5.27 -8.55 26.09
N ARG A 25 5.03 -9.32 27.15
CA ARG A 25 4.06 -10.42 27.17
C ARG A 25 2.75 -9.83 27.65
N SER A 26 2.02 -9.20 26.73
CA SER A 26 0.57 -9.06 26.88
C SER A 26 -0.04 -10.47 26.80
N GLY A 27 -0.73 -10.88 27.88
CA GLY A 27 -1.19 -12.25 28.12
C GLY A 27 -2.36 -12.73 27.26
N HIS A 28 -2.28 -12.60 25.94
CA HIS A 28 -3.19 -13.25 25.00
C HIS A 28 -2.44 -14.39 24.30
N CYS A 29 -3.11 -15.52 24.07
CA CYS A 29 -2.58 -16.62 23.28
C CYS A 29 -1.98 -16.05 21.99
N HIS A 30 -0.65 -16.09 21.87
CA HIS A 30 0.09 -15.28 20.91
C HIS A 30 -0.08 -15.85 19.50
N LEU A 31 -1.15 -15.43 18.82
CA LEU A 31 -1.38 -15.77 17.43
C LEU A 31 -0.21 -15.25 16.60
N GLU A 32 0.54 -16.15 15.97
CA GLU A 32 1.58 -15.75 15.04
C GLU A 32 0.96 -15.41 13.68
N LEU A 33 1.05 -14.14 13.26
CA LEU A 33 0.54 -13.70 11.96
C LEU A 33 1.24 -14.38 10.77
N THR A 34 2.50 -14.79 10.94
CA THR A 34 3.32 -15.35 9.85
C THR A 34 2.74 -16.64 9.27
N PRO A 35 2.39 -17.68 10.07
CA PRO A 35 1.67 -18.86 9.58
C PRO A 35 0.38 -18.53 8.80
N VAL A 36 -0.46 -17.63 9.33
CA VAL A 36 -1.73 -17.23 8.71
C VAL A 36 -1.46 -16.58 7.35
N TRP A 37 -0.54 -15.62 7.32
CA TRP A 37 -0.13 -14.92 6.10
C TRP A 37 0.42 -15.88 5.04
N GLN A 38 1.30 -16.81 5.41
CA GLN A 38 1.84 -17.81 4.49
C GLN A 38 0.76 -18.74 3.93
N TYR A 39 -0.23 -19.11 4.75
CA TYR A 39 -1.37 -19.89 4.29
C TYR A 39 -2.18 -19.12 3.26
N VAL A 40 -2.51 -17.85 3.54
CA VAL A 40 -3.29 -17.00 2.63
C VAL A 40 -2.57 -16.83 1.29
N ILE A 41 -1.26 -16.57 1.28
CA ILE A 41 -0.49 -16.50 0.03
C ILE A 41 -0.55 -17.82 -0.74
N LYS A 42 -0.38 -18.96 -0.05
CA LYS A 42 -0.31 -20.28 -0.71
C LYS A 42 -1.66 -20.78 -1.22
N LYS A 43 -2.76 -20.42 -0.53
CA LYS A 43 -4.09 -21.01 -0.77
C LYS A 43 -5.12 -19.99 -1.27
N ASN A 44 -4.77 -18.71 -1.31
CA ASN A 44 -5.64 -17.59 -1.67
C ASN A 44 -7.00 -17.62 -0.94
N ARG A 45 -6.98 -18.07 0.32
CA ARG A 45 -8.16 -18.20 1.17
C ARG A 45 -7.77 -18.10 2.63
N PHE A 46 -8.69 -17.66 3.47
CA PHE A 46 -8.48 -17.58 4.90
C PHE A 46 -8.49 -18.99 5.53
N PRO A 47 -7.61 -19.30 6.50
CA PRO A 47 -7.67 -20.58 7.25
C PRO A 47 -9.04 -20.75 7.93
N ALA A 48 -9.61 -21.95 7.88
CA ALA A 48 -10.95 -22.21 8.43
C ALA A 48 -10.95 -22.38 9.95
N ASP A 49 -9.78 -22.70 10.51
CA ASP A 49 -9.51 -23.00 11.92
C ASP A 49 -9.05 -21.79 12.72
N VAL A 50 -8.87 -20.63 12.08
CA VAL A 50 -8.38 -19.40 12.71
C VAL A 50 -9.50 -18.37 12.73
N ASP A 51 -9.73 -17.74 13.89
CA ASP A 51 -10.67 -16.64 14.00
C ASP A 51 -10.13 -15.38 13.31
N ARG A 52 -10.98 -14.76 12.49
CA ARG A 52 -10.68 -13.49 11.81
C ARG A 52 -10.54 -12.34 12.81
N GLN A 53 -11.34 -12.35 13.88
CA GLN A 53 -11.29 -11.30 14.91
C GLN A 53 -9.92 -11.29 15.61
N ASP A 54 -9.42 -12.46 16.00
CA ASP A 54 -8.10 -12.59 16.64
C ASP A 54 -6.97 -12.14 15.71
N VAL A 55 -7.03 -12.50 14.42
CA VAL A 55 -6.06 -12.03 13.41
C VAL A 55 -6.07 -10.52 13.30
N PHE A 56 -7.24 -9.89 13.27
CA PHE A 56 -7.37 -8.43 13.16
C PHE A 56 -7.00 -7.70 14.45
N ALA A 57 -7.26 -8.29 15.62
CA ALA A 57 -6.79 -7.78 16.89
C ALA A 57 -5.25 -7.77 16.95
N GLU A 58 -4.61 -8.86 16.54
CA GLU A 58 -3.14 -8.93 16.47
C GLU A 58 -2.58 -7.96 15.42
N LEU A 59 -3.23 -7.83 14.24
CA LEU A 59 -2.84 -6.83 13.24
C LEU A 59 -2.93 -5.41 13.79
N ALA A 60 -3.98 -5.08 14.55
CA ALA A 60 -4.12 -3.77 15.17
C ALA A 60 -2.94 -3.45 16.10
N VAL A 61 -2.51 -4.40 16.93
CA VAL A 61 -1.33 -4.27 17.79
C VAL A 61 -0.07 -4.03 16.96
N ARG A 62 0.15 -4.80 15.88
CA ARG A 62 1.34 -4.63 15.02
C ARG A 62 1.36 -3.31 14.28
N LEU A 63 0.19 -2.82 13.84
CA LEU A 63 0.06 -1.56 13.10
C LEU A 63 0.26 -0.32 13.98
N GLN A 64 0.17 -0.45 15.31
CA GLN A 64 0.43 0.62 16.29
C GLN A 64 1.78 0.44 17.01
N HIS A 65 2.53 -0.61 16.68
CA HIS A 65 3.79 -0.93 17.34
C HIS A 65 4.78 0.25 17.27
N PRO A 66 5.57 0.54 18.32
CA PRO A 66 6.51 1.67 18.33
C PRO A 66 7.53 1.61 17.18
N GLU A 67 8.09 0.42 16.93
CA GLU A 67 8.98 0.16 15.80
C GLU A 67 8.23 0.20 14.46
N TRP A 68 8.60 1.14 13.59
CA TRP A 68 7.93 1.35 12.31
C TRP A 68 8.08 0.17 11.34
N GLN A 69 9.14 -0.63 11.47
CA GLN A 69 9.37 -1.83 10.67
C GLN A 69 8.32 -2.91 10.97
N VAL A 70 7.86 -2.97 12.23
CA VAL A 70 6.77 -3.87 12.64
C VAL A 70 5.45 -3.38 12.03
N ARG A 71 5.19 -2.07 12.08
CA ARG A 71 4.02 -1.46 11.40
C ARG A 71 4.03 -1.72 9.89
N LEU A 72 5.20 -1.58 9.26
CA LEU A 72 5.40 -1.85 7.83
C LEU A 72 5.07 -3.31 7.51
N HIS A 73 5.62 -4.25 8.28
CA HIS A 73 5.32 -5.66 8.08
C HIS A 73 3.83 -5.96 8.28
N GLY A 74 3.22 -5.44 9.34
CA GLY A 74 1.78 -5.58 9.59
C GLY A 74 0.93 -5.04 8.43
N SER A 75 1.29 -3.88 7.89
CA SER A 75 0.61 -3.25 6.75
C SER A 75 0.70 -4.10 5.47
N ARG A 76 1.87 -4.69 5.19
CA ARG A 76 2.04 -5.64 4.07
C ARG A 76 1.21 -6.90 4.27
N VAL A 77 1.25 -7.50 5.46
CA VAL A 77 0.47 -8.70 5.78
C VAL A 77 -1.02 -8.42 5.64
N LEU A 78 -1.49 -7.26 6.12
CA LEU A 78 -2.87 -6.81 5.97
C LEU A 78 -3.31 -6.78 4.50
N ALA A 79 -2.51 -6.21 3.60
CA ALA A 79 -2.81 -6.16 2.17
C ALA A 79 -3.00 -7.54 1.52
N TYR A 80 -2.27 -8.57 2.01
CA TYR A 80 -2.48 -9.95 1.54
C TYR A 80 -3.72 -10.62 2.15
N ILE A 81 -4.10 -10.25 3.36
CA ILE A 81 -5.23 -10.85 4.09
C ILE A 81 -6.56 -10.30 3.59
N VAL A 82 -6.64 -9.00 3.31
CA VAL A 82 -7.88 -8.29 2.93
C VAL A 82 -8.70 -9.03 1.85
N PRO A 83 -8.11 -9.47 0.71
CA PRO A 83 -8.86 -10.18 -0.34
C PRO A 83 -9.52 -11.49 0.11
N ALA A 84 -9.01 -12.12 1.17
CA ALA A 84 -9.45 -13.43 1.64
C ALA A 84 -10.58 -13.39 2.69
N ILE A 85 -10.95 -12.21 3.18
CA ILE A 85 -11.90 -12.06 4.30
C ILE A 85 -13.36 -12.20 3.88
N GLY A 86 -13.73 -11.66 2.71
CA GLY A 86 -15.12 -11.66 2.23
C GLY A 86 -16.01 -10.62 2.92
N SER A 87 -17.25 -10.98 3.21
CA SER A 87 -18.31 -10.03 3.62
C SER A 87 -18.11 -9.35 4.98
N GLN A 88 -17.28 -9.90 5.87
CA GLN A 88 -17.02 -9.33 7.19
C GLN A 88 -15.91 -8.26 7.18
N LEU A 89 -15.31 -8.00 6.02
CA LEU A 89 -14.14 -7.14 5.87
C LEU A 89 -14.37 -5.74 6.45
N ASP A 90 -15.49 -5.09 6.12
CA ASP A 90 -15.74 -3.71 6.54
C ASP A 90 -15.91 -3.59 8.06
N ALA A 91 -16.51 -4.61 8.69
CA ALA A 91 -16.70 -4.66 10.14
C ALA A 91 -15.37 -4.84 10.90
N LEU A 92 -14.43 -5.58 10.31
CA LEU A 92 -13.10 -5.81 10.87
C LEU A 92 -12.14 -4.63 10.61
N MET A 93 -12.24 -4.00 9.45
CA MET A 93 -11.36 -2.91 9.04
C MET A 93 -11.73 -1.57 9.67
N SER A 94 -13.01 -1.20 9.64
CA SER A 94 -13.44 0.19 9.89
C SER A 94 -13.17 0.71 11.31
N PRO A 95 -13.39 -0.05 12.40
CA PRO A 95 -13.29 0.51 13.75
C PRO A 95 -11.86 0.82 14.19
N THR A 96 -10.89 -0.01 13.82
CA THR A 96 -9.54 0.03 14.41
C THR A 96 -8.44 0.02 13.37
N ILE A 97 -8.53 -0.84 12.34
CA ILE A 97 -7.46 -0.97 11.35
C ILE A 97 -7.38 0.26 10.46
N LEU A 98 -8.49 0.69 9.86
CA LEU A 98 -8.51 1.80 8.92
C LEU A 98 -7.98 3.10 9.55
N PRO A 99 -8.44 3.54 10.74
CA PRO A 99 -7.85 4.71 11.40
C PRO A 99 -6.35 4.57 11.64
N THR A 100 -5.90 3.39 12.10
CA THR A 100 -4.48 3.12 12.35
C THR A 100 -3.65 3.24 11.07
N VAL A 101 -4.09 2.62 9.97
CA VAL A 101 -3.40 2.67 8.67
C VAL A 101 -3.36 4.10 8.12
N ILE A 102 -4.43 4.88 8.30
CA ILE A 102 -4.45 6.30 7.92
C ILE A 102 -3.42 7.09 8.75
N THR A 103 -3.34 6.88 10.07
CA THR A 103 -2.35 7.58 10.90
C THR A 103 -0.89 7.24 10.52
N ASN A 104 -0.65 6.03 10.00
CA ASN A 104 0.66 5.62 9.50
C ASN A 104 1.11 6.37 8.25
N LEU A 105 0.20 7.06 7.54
CA LEU A 105 0.56 7.97 6.45
C LEU A 105 1.33 9.20 6.95
N ALA A 106 1.22 9.56 8.23
CA ALA A 106 1.94 10.68 8.82
C ALA A 106 3.44 10.40 9.09
N HIS A 107 3.87 9.14 8.92
CA HIS A 107 5.19 8.70 9.31
C HIS A 107 6.27 9.15 8.30
N PHE A 108 7.46 9.50 8.79
CA PHE A 108 8.56 9.98 7.94
C PHE A 108 9.04 8.93 6.92
N SER A 109 9.07 7.65 7.31
CA SER A 109 9.50 6.55 6.42
C SER A 109 8.58 6.41 5.19
N PRO A 110 9.09 6.67 3.96
CA PRO A 110 8.30 6.53 2.74
C PRO A 110 7.81 5.09 2.51
N ALA A 111 8.57 4.10 2.97
CA ALA A 111 8.20 2.70 2.86
C ALA A 111 6.92 2.37 3.66
N LEU A 112 6.77 2.94 4.87
CA LEU A 112 5.56 2.76 5.67
C LEU A 112 4.37 3.49 5.07
N ARG A 113 4.58 4.72 4.55
CA ARG A 113 3.53 5.49 3.85
C ARG A 113 3.00 4.73 2.64
N SER A 114 3.89 4.30 1.75
CA SER A 114 3.55 3.53 0.55
C SER A 114 2.80 2.24 0.91
N SER A 115 3.31 1.47 1.87
CA SER A 115 2.64 0.23 2.27
C SER A 115 1.25 0.46 2.88
N SER A 116 1.09 1.54 3.65
CA SER A 116 -0.21 1.91 4.23
C SER A 116 -1.19 2.33 3.14
N MET A 117 -0.72 3.09 2.16
CA MET A 117 -1.50 3.44 0.97
C MET A 117 -1.90 2.19 0.17
N ASP A 118 -0.98 1.24 -0.06
CA ASP A 118 -1.27 -0.02 -0.73
C ASP A 118 -2.38 -0.81 0.00
N ALA A 119 -2.29 -0.91 1.33
CA ALA A 119 -3.32 -1.56 2.14
C ALA A 119 -4.69 -0.87 2.02
N ILE A 120 -4.72 0.48 1.99
CA ILE A 120 -5.95 1.26 1.75
C ILE A 120 -6.51 0.96 0.36
N LEU A 121 -5.68 0.96 -0.69
CA LEU A 121 -6.14 0.71 -2.06
C LEU A 121 -6.67 -0.71 -2.25
N VAL A 122 -6.05 -1.71 -1.64
CA VAL A 122 -6.57 -3.09 -1.63
C VAL A 122 -7.90 -3.13 -0.87
N TYR A 123 -8.01 -2.42 0.27
CA TYR A 123 -9.29 -2.33 0.98
C TYR A 123 -10.39 -1.69 0.12
N VAL A 124 -10.10 -0.60 -0.60
CA VAL A 124 -11.04 0.02 -1.56
C VAL A 124 -11.53 -0.97 -2.61
N GLN A 125 -10.67 -1.88 -3.09
CA GLN A 125 -11.06 -2.88 -4.09
C GLN A 125 -12.06 -3.91 -3.54
N HIS A 126 -11.90 -4.32 -2.28
CA HIS A 126 -12.65 -5.42 -1.68
C HIS A 126 -13.79 -4.99 -0.74
N SER A 127 -13.83 -3.73 -0.31
CA SER A 127 -14.87 -3.18 0.55
C SER A 127 -16.24 -3.19 -0.13
N SER A 128 -17.32 -3.31 0.64
CA SER A 128 -18.68 -3.11 0.13
C SER A 128 -19.03 -1.62 0.03
N ASP A 129 -18.41 -0.76 0.84
CA ASP A 129 -18.58 0.70 0.84
C ASP A 129 -17.21 1.41 0.73
N PRO A 130 -16.63 1.52 -0.48
CA PRO A 130 -15.34 2.17 -0.65
C PRO A 130 -15.39 3.69 -0.43
N GLU A 131 -16.58 4.32 -0.49
CA GLU A 131 -16.72 5.74 -0.20
C GLU A 131 -16.54 6.04 1.29
N TYR A 132 -16.90 5.11 2.18
CA TYR A 132 -16.60 5.22 3.61
C TYR A 132 -15.10 5.35 3.90
N ILE A 133 -14.26 4.68 3.11
CA ILE A 133 -12.79 4.75 3.24
C ILE A 133 -12.31 6.17 2.94
N LEU A 134 -12.80 6.76 1.84
CA LEU A 134 -12.50 8.15 1.49
C LEU A 134 -13.01 9.13 2.56
N LYS A 135 -14.24 8.95 3.06
CA LYS A 135 -14.79 9.75 4.17
C LYS A 135 -13.91 9.66 5.40
N SER A 136 -13.45 8.47 5.76
CA SER A 136 -12.56 8.27 6.92
C SER A 136 -11.24 9.00 6.76
N MET A 137 -10.66 9.01 5.55
CA MET A 137 -9.46 9.80 5.26
C MET A 137 -9.70 11.30 5.40
N ILE A 138 -10.84 11.81 4.92
CA ILE A 138 -11.22 13.22 5.05
C ILE A 138 -11.37 13.58 6.53
N VAL A 139 -12.15 12.81 7.28
CA VAL A 139 -12.41 13.07 8.70
C VAL A 139 -11.11 13.04 9.50
N LEU A 140 -10.30 11.99 9.37
CA LEU A 140 -9.11 11.78 10.20
C LEU A 140 -7.90 12.62 9.76
N GLY A 141 -7.80 12.90 8.46
CA GLY A 141 -6.64 13.54 7.87
C GLY A 141 -6.79 15.03 7.60
N LEU A 142 -8.01 15.50 7.32
CA LEU A 142 -8.27 16.88 6.91
C LEU A 142 -9.11 17.64 7.95
N ASP A 143 -10.14 17.03 8.51
CA ASP A 143 -11.08 17.76 9.39
C ASP A 143 -10.62 17.87 10.84
N VAL A 144 -9.74 16.98 11.32
CA VAL A 144 -9.24 17.06 12.69
C VAL A 144 -8.47 18.37 12.90
N PRO A 145 -8.94 19.28 13.77
CA PRO A 145 -8.21 20.48 14.12
C PRO A 145 -6.90 20.10 14.82
N GLY A 146 -5.78 20.68 14.40
CA GLY A 146 -4.47 20.36 14.98
C GLY A 146 -3.93 18.97 14.60
N ALA A 147 -4.48 18.31 13.57
CA ALA A 147 -3.83 17.14 12.97
C ALA A 147 -2.38 17.45 12.60
N LYS A 148 -1.50 16.45 12.71
CA LYS A 148 -0.10 16.59 12.29
C LYS A 148 -0.05 17.12 10.85
N SER A 149 0.75 18.15 10.60
CA SER A 149 0.90 18.74 9.26
C SER A 149 1.32 17.68 8.24
N SER A 150 2.23 16.78 8.64
CA SER A 150 2.62 15.64 7.81
C SER A 150 1.45 14.74 7.44
N LEU A 151 0.54 14.43 8.38
CA LEU A 151 -0.66 13.63 8.09
C LEU A 151 -1.55 14.36 7.06
N THR A 152 -1.81 15.63 7.30
CA THR A 152 -2.69 16.45 6.45
C THR A 152 -2.19 16.49 5.01
N VAL A 153 -0.90 16.77 4.81
CA VAL A 153 -0.26 16.81 3.48
C VAL A 153 -0.28 15.43 2.82
N ASN A 154 0.13 14.38 3.53
CA ASN A 154 0.15 13.02 2.97
C ASN A 154 -1.27 12.52 2.61
N VAL A 155 -2.29 12.89 3.37
CA VAL A 155 -3.68 12.57 3.03
C VAL A 155 -4.12 13.32 1.78
N MET A 156 -3.77 14.61 1.61
CA MET A 156 -4.03 15.35 0.37
C MET A 156 -3.35 14.71 -0.85
N GLU A 157 -2.16 14.10 -0.69
CA GLU A 157 -1.50 13.35 -1.76
C GLU A 157 -2.20 12.02 -2.07
N CYS A 158 -2.71 11.32 -1.05
CA CYS A 158 -3.32 10.00 -1.21
C CYS A 158 -4.78 10.07 -1.70
N VAL A 159 -5.52 11.11 -1.33
CA VAL A 159 -6.95 11.28 -1.65
C VAL A 159 -7.26 11.16 -3.15
N PRO A 160 -6.54 11.85 -4.07
CA PRO A 160 -6.78 11.69 -5.51
C PRO A 160 -6.60 10.25 -5.99
N VAL A 161 -5.60 9.53 -5.46
CA VAL A 161 -5.35 8.14 -5.86
C VAL A 161 -6.47 7.21 -5.37
N VAL A 162 -6.93 7.38 -4.13
CA VAL A 162 -8.10 6.66 -3.60
C VAL A 162 -9.34 6.99 -4.41
N LEU A 163 -9.60 8.27 -4.67
CA LEU A 163 -10.74 8.73 -5.46
C LEU A 163 -10.75 8.11 -6.85
N GLN A 164 -9.61 8.13 -7.54
CA GLN A 164 -9.46 7.54 -8.87
C GLN A 164 -9.75 6.03 -8.84
N GLN A 165 -9.30 5.32 -7.79
CA GLN A 165 -9.56 3.91 -7.63
C GLN A 165 -11.05 3.62 -7.38
N ILE A 166 -11.74 4.47 -6.61
CA ILE A 166 -13.19 4.39 -6.37
C ILE A 166 -13.95 4.61 -7.69
N VAL A 167 -13.63 5.68 -8.42
CA VAL A 167 -14.27 5.98 -9.72
C VAL A 167 -14.05 4.84 -10.70
N LYS A 168 -12.82 4.31 -10.79
CA LYS A 168 -12.50 3.15 -11.65
C LYS A 168 -13.31 1.91 -11.27
N ARG A 169 -13.48 1.63 -9.98
CA ARG A 169 -14.27 0.49 -9.47
C ARG A 169 -15.76 0.66 -9.74
N ASN A 170 -16.27 1.88 -9.55
CA ASN A 170 -17.70 2.20 -9.68
C ASN A 170 -18.13 2.37 -11.15
N GLY A 171 -17.18 2.53 -12.07
CA GLY A 171 -17.44 2.69 -13.50
C GLY A 171 -18.17 4.00 -13.77
N GLU A 172 -19.37 3.91 -14.33
CA GLU A 172 -20.21 5.09 -14.62
C GLU A 172 -20.93 5.65 -13.39
N ARG A 173 -20.98 4.89 -12.28
CA ARG A 173 -21.66 5.36 -11.06
C ARG A 173 -20.84 6.51 -10.45
N PRO A 174 -21.41 7.72 -10.34
CA PRO A 174 -20.73 8.84 -9.73
C PRO A 174 -20.54 8.59 -8.22
N ILE A 175 -19.55 9.28 -7.65
CA ILE A 175 -19.40 9.39 -6.20
C ILE A 175 -20.65 10.04 -5.62
N ALA A 176 -21.11 9.58 -4.45
CA ALA A 176 -22.26 10.18 -3.81
C ALA A 176 -22.02 11.67 -3.53
N ILE A 177 -23.01 12.50 -3.86
CA ILE A 177 -22.94 13.96 -3.68
C ILE A 177 -22.48 14.34 -2.26
N PRO A 178 -23.02 13.77 -1.17
CA PRO A 178 -22.56 14.11 0.19
C PRO A 178 -21.07 13.86 0.43
N THR A 179 -20.52 12.76 -0.11
CA THR A 179 -19.09 12.43 -0.01
C THR A 179 -18.24 13.48 -0.74
N PHE A 180 -18.70 13.91 -1.92
CA PHE A 180 -18.02 14.91 -2.72
C PHE A 180 -18.08 16.30 -2.08
N VAL A 181 -19.24 16.70 -1.54
CA VAL A 181 -19.43 17.94 -0.76
C VAL A 181 -18.43 17.99 0.38
N HIS A 182 -18.34 16.90 1.14
CA HIS A 182 -17.47 16.81 2.30
C HIS A 182 -16.00 16.95 1.90
N LEU A 183 -15.57 16.25 0.84
CA LEU A 183 -14.21 16.36 0.31
C LEU A 183 -13.85 17.79 -0.09
N VAL A 184 -14.70 18.44 -0.89
CA VAL A 184 -14.47 19.81 -1.37
C VAL A 184 -14.41 20.79 -0.21
N THR A 185 -15.32 20.67 0.76
CA THR A 185 -15.37 21.55 1.94
C THR A 185 -14.13 21.38 2.83
N ALA A 186 -13.70 20.13 3.06
CA ALA A 186 -12.50 19.86 3.84
C ALA A 186 -11.24 20.46 3.17
N LEU A 187 -11.12 20.30 1.84
CA LEU A 187 -10.00 20.87 1.08
C LEU A 187 -10.05 22.40 1.01
N SER A 188 -11.23 23.01 0.85
CA SER A 188 -11.35 24.48 0.86
C SER A 188 -10.95 25.08 2.21
N ASN A 189 -11.25 24.39 3.31
CA ASN A 189 -10.82 24.81 4.64
C ASN A 189 -9.29 24.77 4.79
N LYS A 190 -8.59 23.90 4.05
CA LYS A 190 -7.12 23.88 3.98
C LYS A 190 -6.56 24.90 3.01
N MET A 191 -7.32 25.24 1.96
CA MET A 191 -6.95 26.25 0.97
C MET A 191 -6.80 27.66 1.57
N VAL A 192 -7.49 27.96 2.67
CA VAL A 192 -7.34 29.25 3.39
C VAL A 192 -6.22 29.26 4.43
N GLN A 193 -5.57 28.12 4.68
CA GLN A 193 -4.47 28.00 5.64
C GLN A 193 -3.14 28.08 4.89
N ALA A 194 -2.33 29.11 5.14
CA ALA A 194 -1.08 29.35 4.42
C ALA A 194 -0.16 28.10 4.37
N THR A 195 -0.09 27.33 5.46
CA THR A 195 0.70 26.09 5.56
C THR A 195 0.25 25.00 4.59
N PHE A 196 -1.04 24.93 4.26
CA PHE A 196 -1.62 23.84 3.47
C PHE A 196 -2.17 24.31 2.12
N GLN A 197 -2.21 25.63 1.88
CA GLN A 197 -2.90 26.24 0.75
C GLN A 197 -2.47 25.64 -0.58
N GLN A 198 -1.16 25.61 -0.86
CA GLN A 198 -0.65 25.06 -2.11
C GLN A 198 -1.06 23.59 -2.30
N ALA A 199 -0.82 22.74 -1.29
CA ALA A 199 -1.15 21.32 -1.36
C ALA A 199 -2.66 21.08 -1.55
N ALA A 200 -3.51 21.89 -0.92
CA ALA A 200 -4.96 21.83 -1.06
C ALA A 200 -5.41 22.20 -2.48
N VAL A 201 -4.82 23.24 -3.09
CA VAL A 201 -5.13 23.65 -4.46
C VAL A 201 -4.71 22.56 -5.45
N TYR A 202 -3.52 21.99 -5.32
CA TYR A 202 -3.08 20.86 -6.16
C TYR A 202 -3.99 19.64 -6.00
N CYS A 203 -4.42 19.33 -4.77
CA CYS A 203 -5.36 18.24 -4.51
C CYS A 203 -6.71 18.49 -5.18
N LEU A 204 -7.29 19.69 -5.04
CA LEU A 204 -8.56 20.06 -5.70
C LEU A 204 -8.44 20.00 -7.23
N ASP A 205 -7.34 20.44 -7.81
CA ASP A 205 -7.10 20.33 -9.25
C ASP A 205 -7.08 18.87 -9.71
N ARG A 206 -6.41 17.98 -8.97
CA ARG A 206 -6.44 16.54 -9.27
C ARG A 206 -7.83 15.93 -9.11
N VAL A 207 -8.58 16.33 -8.09
CA VAL A 207 -9.99 15.92 -7.90
C VAL A 207 -10.86 16.37 -9.08
N LYS A 208 -10.68 17.61 -9.56
CA LYS A 208 -11.34 18.16 -10.75
C LYS A 208 -11.05 17.33 -12.00
N GLU A 209 -9.81 16.92 -12.22
CA GLU A 209 -9.46 16.05 -13.36
C GLU A 209 -10.09 14.65 -13.25
N ILE A 210 -10.14 14.06 -12.05
CA ILE A 210 -10.68 12.71 -11.83
C ILE A 210 -12.20 12.67 -12.01
N VAL A 211 -12.93 13.67 -11.46
CA VAL A 211 -14.40 13.74 -11.56
C VAL A 211 -14.84 14.30 -12.92
N GLY A 212 -13.97 15.07 -13.56
CA GLY A 212 -14.20 15.76 -14.82
C GLY A 212 -14.54 17.23 -14.60
N ARG A 213 -13.83 18.11 -15.32
CA ARG A 213 -13.90 19.59 -15.18
C ARG A 213 -15.32 20.12 -15.18
N ASN A 214 -16.12 19.80 -16.20
CA ASN A 214 -17.48 20.32 -16.32
C ASN A 214 -18.38 19.92 -15.14
N LYS A 215 -18.22 18.70 -14.62
CA LYS A 215 -19.01 18.23 -13.47
C LYS A 215 -18.56 18.91 -12.18
N PHE A 216 -17.25 19.05 -12.02
CA PHE A 216 -16.65 19.75 -10.88
C PHE A 216 -17.07 21.24 -10.86
N ASP A 217 -16.95 21.93 -12.00
CA ASP A 217 -17.29 23.34 -12.12
C ASP A 217 -18.78 23.58 -11.88
N HIS A 218 -19.65 22.79 -12.53
CA HIS A 218 -21.09 22.87 -12.32
C HIS A 218 -21.49 22.64 -10.86
N TYR A 219 -20.84 21.67 -10.21
CA TYR A 219 -21.05 21.38 -8.80
C TYR A 219 -20.64 22.59 -7.92
N LEU A 220 -19.45 23.15 -8.12
CA LEU A 220 -18.99 24.29 -7.34
C LEU A 220 -19.85 25.53 -7.57
N GLU A 221 -20.28 25.80 -8.79
CA GLU A 221 -21.23 26.89 -9.09
C GLU A 221 -22.54 26.73 -8.33
N THR A 222 -23.04 25.49 -8.22
CA THR A 222 -24.32 25.19 -7.59
C THR A 222 -24.26 25.26 -6.07
N PHE A 223 -23.21 24.69 -5.45
CA PHE A 223 -23.15 24.50 -4.00
C PHE A 223 -22.17 25.44 -3.28
N HIS A 224 -21.10 25.89 -3.96
CA HIS A 224 -20.00 26.62 -3.35
C HIS A 224 -19.36 27.68 -4.27
N PRO A 225 -20.11 28.69 -4.74
CA PRO A 225 -19.61 29.66 -5.73
C PRO A 225 -18.41 30.48 -5.23
N ILE A 226 -18.32 30.74 -3.92
CA ILE A 226 -17.18 31.43 -3.31
C ILE A 226 -15.92 30.56 -3.39
N ILE A 227 -16.02 29.28 -3.02
CA ILE A 227 -14.91 28.32 -3.11
C ILE A 227 -14.41 28.22 -4.55
N LYS A 228 -15.32 28.22 -5.53
CA LYS A 228 -14.97 28.22 -6.96
C LYS A 228 -14.06 29.39 -7.31
N LYS A 229 -14.50 30.61 -7.03
CA LYS A 229 -13.76 31.82 -7.34
C LYS A 229 -12.38 31.84 -6.67
N ASP A 230 -12.31 31.46 -5.39
CA ASP A 230 -11.05 31.44 -4.64
C ASP A 230 -10.10 30.37 -5.19
N PHE A 231 -10.63 29.19 -5.53
CA PHE A 231 -9.86 28.12 -6.16
C PHE A 231 -9.31 28.54 -7.53
N GLU A 232 -10.12 29.16 -8.40
CA GLU A 232 -9.70 29.66 -9.71
C GLU A 232 -8.55 30.68 -9.59
N VAL A 233 -8.69 31.67 -8.70
CA VAL A 233 -7.63 32.66 -8.42
C VAL A 233 -6.35 31.98 -7.93
N LEU A 234 -6.47 31.02 -7.01
CA LEU A 234 -5.29 30.32 -6.49
C LEU A 234 -4.64 29.41 -7.54
N CYS A 235 -5.41 28.79 -8.43
CA CYS A 235 -4.85 28.07 -9.58
C CYS A 235 -3.99 28.99 -10.46
N GLU A 236 -4.42 30.24 -10.70
CA GLU A 236 -3.63 31.23 -11.43
C GLU A 236 -2.34 31.61 -10.68
N VAL A 237 -2.44 31.90 -9.37
CA VAL A 237 -1.30 32.24 -8.51
C VAL A 237 -0.24 31.13 -8.52
N TYR A 238 -0.67 29.88 -8.37
CA TYR A 238 0.22 28.72 -8.39
C TYR A 238 0.58 28.22 -9.79
N ARG A 239 0.09 28.89 -10.85
CA ARG A 239 0.30 28.52 -12.27
C ARG A 239 -0.09 27.07 -12.58
N ILE A 240 -1.14 26.57 -11.93
CA ILE A 240 -1.71 25.25 -12.17
C ILE A 240 -2.46 25.33 -13.51
N SER A 241 -1.72 25.05 -14.58
CA SER A 241 -2.23 25.18 -15.94
C SER A 241 -3.19 24.03 -16.24
N SER A 242 -4.40 24.37 -16.68
CA SER A 242 -5.47 23.45 -17.11
C SER A 242 -5.14 22.59 -18.36
N SER A 243 -3.86 22.45 -18.71
CA SER A 243 -3.38 21.72 -19.87
C SER A 243 -2.08 20.96 -19.59
N SER A 244 -2.20 19.63 -19.63
CA SER A 244 -1.13 18.65 -19.91
C SER A 244 -0.14 18.29 -18.79
N GLY A 245 -0.18 17.00 -18.46
CA GLY A 245 0.72 16.21 -17.61
C GLY A 245 2.15 16.74 -17.43
N ARG A 246 2.54 16.85 -16.16
CA ARG A 246 3.93 16.67 -15.73
C ARG A 246 3.97 15.70 -14.57
N ASP A 247 4.91 14.78 -14.69
CA ASP A 247 5.37 13.86 -13.66
C ASP A 247 5.60 14.60 -12.35
N SER A 248 5.02 14.07 -11.29
CA SER A 248 5.26 14.50 -9.92
C SER A 248 6.68 14.12 -9.52
N SER A 249 7.66 14.96 -9.86
CA SER A 249 8.95 14.95 -9.17
C SER A 249 8.74 15.54 -7.78
N MET A 250 8.77 14.63 -6.82
CA MET A 250 8.78 14.79 -5.38
C MET A 250 9.67 15.98 -4.95
N SER A 251 9.07 17.08 -4.48
CA SER A 251 9.83 18.14 -3.81
C SER A 251 10.04 17.74 -2.35
N SER A 252 11.30 17.48 -1.98
CA SER A 252 11.70 17.41 -0.59
C SER A 252 11.49 18.78 0.05
N TYR A 253 10.60 18.84 1.04
CA TYR A 253 10.57 19.97 1.95
C TYR A 253 11.83 19.87 2.83
N ASP A 254 12.66 20.90 2.76
CA ASP A 254 13.74 21.15 3.71
C ASP A 254 13.11 21.49 5.07
N ASP A 255 13.19 20.55 6.01
CA ASP A 255 13.03 20.83 7.44
C ASP A 255 14.36 21.42 7.94
N GLU A 256 14.44 22.75 8.01
CA GLU A 256 15.35 23.41 8.95
C GLU A 256 14.71 23.34 10.34
N ASP A 257 15.12 22.35 11.13
CA ASP A 257 15.15 22.47 12.59
C ASP A 257 16.23 21.56 13.17
N ASP A 258 17.07 22.20 13.97
CA ASP A 258 18.35 21.79 14.52
C ASP A 258 18.20 20.67 15.58
N VAL A 259 18.76 19.49 15.28
CA VAL A 259 19.18 18.52 16.30
C VAL A 259 20.58 18.04 15.93
N GLU A 260 21.58 18.63 16.57
CA GLU A 260 22.96 18.13 16.61
C GLU A 260 22.98 16.63 16.95
N THR A 261 23.19 15.81 15.92
CA THR A 261 23.65 14.44 16.09
C THR A 261 25.09 14.36 15.58
N PRO A 262 26.07 13.99 16.43
CA PRO A 262 27.44 13.87 15.97
C PRO A 262 27.54 12.74 14.93
N LYS A 263 27.85 13.12 13.69
CA LYS A 263 28.24 12.23 12.58
C LYS A 263 29.52 11.49 12.95
N THR A 264 29.38 10.35 13.62
CA THR A 264 30.42 9.32 13.63
C THR A 264 29.91 8.10 12.85
N PRO A 265 30.65 7.63 11.83
CA PRO A 265 30.24 6.46 11.07
C PRO A 265 30.26 5.23 11.98
N LYS A 266 29.10 4.56 12.10
CA LYS A 266 28.95 3.31 12.86
C LYS A 266 29.88 2.24 12.25
N ARG A 267 30.96 1.92 12.96
CA ARG A 267 31.82 0.74 12.69
C ARG A 267 31.05 -0.52 13.06
N VAL A 268 30.93 -1.44 12.12
CA VAL A 268 30.44 -2.80 12.36
C VAL A 268 31.64 -3.75 12.26
N THR A 269 31.87 -4.55 13.30
CA THR A 269 32.91 -5.59 13.31
C THR A 269 32.26 -6.94 13.04
N PHE A 270 32.87 -7.73 12.16
CA PHE A 270 32.66 -9.17 12.06
C PHE A 270 34.03 -9.82 12.27
N GLY A 271 34.16 -10.71 13.26
CA GLY A 271 35.33 -11.60 13.37
C GLY A 271 36.72 -10.97 13.56
N GLY A 272 36.83 -9.74 14.07
CA GLY A 272 38.13 -9.20 14.52
C GLY A 272 39.05 -8.60 13.45
N GLU A 273 38.65 -8.51 12.18
CA GLU A 273 39.46 -7.92 11.11
C GLU A 273 38.86 -6.59 10.59
N LEU A 274 39.69 -5.54 10.48
CA LEU A 274 39.25 -4.20 10.05
C LEU A 274 39.12 -4.12 8.51
N ILE A 275 37.90 -3.92 8.01
CA ILE A 275 37.66 -3.59 6.60
C ILE A 275 37.35 -2.08 6.48
N LYS A 276 38.26 -1.33 5.84
CA LYS A 276 38.11 0.09 5.49
C LYS A 276 37.48 0.20 4.10
N PHE A 277 36.23 0.65 4.03
CA PHE A 277 35.61 1.00 2.74
C PHE A 277 36.30 2.25 2.17
N ARG A 278 36.80 2.16 0.93
CA ARG A 278 37.17 3.33 0.13
C ARG A 278 35.94 3.71 -0.71
N SER A 279 35.43 4.91 -0.55
CA SER A 279 34.48 5.51 -1.50
C SER A 279 35.23 5.77 -2.81
N PRO A 280 34.63 5.48 -3.98
CA PRO A 280 35.22 5.89 -5.25
C PRO A 280 35.08 7.41 -5.41
N ASP A 281 36.19 8.09 -5.67
CA ASP A 281 36.19 9.50 -6.03
C ASP A 281 35.48 9.68 -7.38
N ILE A 282 34.44 10.52 -7.39
CA ILE A 282 33.73 10.94 -8.60
C ILE A 282 34.54 12.11 -9.18
N SER A 283 35.20 11.88 -10.31
CA SER A 283 35.83 12.93 -11.12
C SER A 283 34.87 13.35 -12.24
N ASP A 284 34.56 14.64 -12.32
CA ASP A 284 33.86 15.28 -13.43
C ASP A 284 34.79 15.38 -14.65
N ASP A 285 34.64 14.48 -15.62
CA ASP A 285 35.19 14.63 -16.97
C ASP A 285 34.25 13.96 -18.01
N PRO A 286 33.65 14.70 -18.97
CA PRO A 286 32.53 14.21 -19.77
C PRO A 286 32.87 13.33 -21.00
N GLU A 287 34.11 12.84 -21.17
CA GLU A 287 34.51 12.14 -22.42
C GLU A 287 34.80 10.62 -22.30
N ALA A 288 34.41 9.95 -21.21
CA ALA A 288 34.71 8.51 -21.00
C ALA A 288 33.47 7.61 -20.91
N ILE A 289 32.43 7.84 -21.71
CA ILE A 289 31.33 6.88 -21.90
C ILE A 289 31.58 6.12 -23.21
N ILE A 290 32.48 5.14 -23.21
CA ILE A 290 32.52 4.04 -24.20
C ILE A 290 33.48 2.96 -23.65
N ILE A 291 32.97 1.73 -23.52
CA ILE A 291 33.68 0.47 -23.18
C ILE A 291 33.81 0.13 -21.68
N LYS A 292 32.78 -0.54 -21.13
CA LYS A 292 32.85 -1.95 -20.66
C LYS A 292 31.52 -2.43 -20.06
N ARG A 293 30.83 -3.29 -20.81
CA ARG A 293 29.81 -4.21 -20.29
C ARG A 293 30.51 -5.42 -19.66
N THR A 294 30.21 -5.75 -18.40
CA THR A 294 30.51 -7.05 -17.79
C THR A 294 29.35 -7.38 -16.84
N ALA A 295 28.36 -8.19 -17.24
CA ALA A 295 28.36 -9.65 -17.23
C ALA A 295 28.55 -10.24 -15.82
N ILE A 296 27.44 -10.40 -15.10
CA ILE A 296 27.36 -11.18 -13.85
C ILE A 296 26.90 -12.60 -14.21
N PRO A 297 27.61 -13.68 -13.83
CA PRO A 297 27.22 -15.06 -14.16
C PRO A 297 26.08 -15.56 -13.26
N ILE A 298 25.08 -16.21 -13.87
CA ILE A 298 23.97 -16.90 -13.19
C ILE A 298 24.43 -18.31 -12.75
N PRO A 299 24.10 -18.78 -11.53
CA PRO A 299 24.47 -20.11 -11.04
C PRO A 299 23.76 -21.25 -11.78
N VAL A 300 24.54 -22.30 -12.06
CA VAL A 300 24.16 -23.53 -12.78
C VAL A 300 23.29 -24.45 -11.90
N LYS A 301 22.23 -25.03 -12.48
CA LYS A 301 21.33 -26.01 -11.83
C LYS A 301 22.00 -27.39 -11.70
N PRO A 302 21.63 -28.21 -10.68
CA PRO A 302 22.14 -29.57 -10.52
C PRO A 302 21.52 -30.55 -11.53
N ALA A 303 22.33 -31.50 -11.96
CA ALA A 303 22.03 -32.52 -12.96
C ALA A 303 21.00 -33.55 -12.47
N LEU A 304 19.90 -33.69 -13.21
CA LEU A 304 19.03 -34.87 -13.19
C LEU A 304 19.03 -35.48 -14.58
N ASN A 305 19.60 -36.68 -14.68
CA ASN A 305 19.70 -37.47 -15.90
C ASN A 305 18.30 -37.90 -16.39
N ALA A 306 17.89 -37.38 -17.53
CA ALA A 306 16.77 -37.91 -18.31
C ALA A 306 17.29 -38.99 -19.29
N PRO A 307 16.67 -40.17 -19.40
CA PRO A 307 17.05 -41.17 -20.40
C PRO A 307 16.62 -40.73 -21.81
N LYS A 308 17.52 -40.91 -22.78
CA LYS A 308 17.27 -40.71 -24.21
C LYS A 308 16.51 -41.91 -24.78
N HIS A 309 15.44 -41.65 -25.52
CA HIS A 309 14.72 -42.62 -26.33
C HIS A 309 15.37 -42.72 -27.73
N PRO A 310 15.61 -43.92 -28.29
CA PRO A 310 15.80 -44.13 -29.72
C PRO A 310 14.47 -44.47 -30.42
N LYS A 311 14.36 -44.09 -31.69
CA LYS A 311 13.19 -44.31 -32.57
C LYS A 311 13.20 -45.69 -33.23
N ASP A 312 12.02 -46.07 -33.73
CA ASP A 312 11.66 -47.14 -34.68
C ASP A 312 11.68 -48.58 -34.08
N ASP A 313 10.69 -49.46 -34.22
CA ASP A 313 9.84 -49.78 -35.39
C ASP A 313 8.52 -50.53 -35.01
N VAL A 314 7.48 -50.39 -35.87
CA VAL A 314 6.41 -51.37 -36.25
C VAL A 314 5.60 -52.12 -35.15
N ASN A 315 4.28 -51.87 -35.04
CA ASN A 315 3.19 -52.74 -35.58
C ASN A 315 1.79 -52.37 -35.02
N LYS A 316 0.81 -52.57 -35.90
CA LYS A 316 -0.66 -52.43 -35.81
C LYS A 316 -1.32 -52.83 -34.47
N LYS A 317 -2.34 -52.04 -34.06
CA LYS A 317 -3.73 -52.52 -33.90
C LYS A 317 -4.73 -51.37 -33.65
N SER A 318 -5.80 -51.40 -34.45
CA SER A 318 -6.96 -50.52 -34.47
C SER A 318 -7.72 -50.49 -33.13
N THR A 319 -8.21 -49.32 -32.72
CA THR A 319 -9.53 -49.24 -32.08
C THR A 319 -10.24 -47.94 -32.46
N LYS A 320 -11.51 -48.11 -32.81
CA LYS A 320 -12.39 -47.18 -33.53
C LYS A 320 -12.95 -46.10 -32.60
N LEU A 321 -12.97 -44.85 -33.06
CA LEU A 321 -13.89 -43.81 -32.58
C LEU A 321 -15.10 -43.76 -33.54
N PRO A 322 -16.35 -43.81 -33.05
CA PRO A 322 -17.49 -43.46 -33.88
C PRO A 322 -17.84 -41.98 -33.70
N LEU A 323 -17.62 -41.20 -34.76
CA LEU A 323 -18.46 -40.05 -35.07
C LEU A 323 -19.65 -40.57 -35.88
N SER A 324 -20.88 -40.25 -35.46
CA SER A 324 -21.95 -39.68 -36.30
C SER A 324 -23.32 -39.74 -35.61
N ARG A 325 -23.99 -38.58 -35.51
CA ARG A 325 -25.20 -38.30 -36.31
C ARG A 325 -25.74 -36.88 -36.08
N GLN A 326 -25.60 -36.04 -37.10
CA GLN A 326 -26.49 -34.93 -37.38
C GLN A 326 -27.89 -35.47 -37.73
N LYS A 327 -28.94 -34.77 -37.26
CA LYS A 327 -30.19 -34.63 -38.03
C LYS A 327 -30.68 -33.19 -37.95
N ASN A 328 -30.87 -32.65 -39.16
CA ASN A 328 -31.48 -31.39 -39.54
C ASN A 328 -32.89 -31.19 -38.95
N TYR A 329 -33.28 -29.93 -38.75
CA TYR A 329 -34.57 -29.43 -39.24
C TYR A 329 -34.44 -28.00 -39.79
N ARG A 330 -35.13 -27.83 -40.92
CA ARG A 330 -35.18 -26.68 -41.84
C ARG A 330 -35.99 -25.51 -41.27
N ASN A 331 -35.40 -24.34 -41.43
CA ASN A 331 -35.95 -23.06 -41.90
C ASN A 331 -37.39 -23.07 -42.47
N THR A 332 -38.25 -22.14 -42.01
CA THR A 332 -39.26 -21.47 -42.86
C THR A 332 -39.37 -19.99 -42.47
N LYS A 333 -39.31 -19.14 -43.50
CA LYS A 333 -39.47 -17.67 -43.49
C LYS A 333 -40.93 -17.29 -43.77
N ASN A 334 -41.32 -16.12 -43.26
CA ASN A 334 -42.22 -15.09 -43.81
C ASN A 334 -43.71 -15.39 -44.07
N MET A 335 -44.59 -14.68 -43.32
CA MET A 335 -45.76 -13.90 -43.81
C MET A 335 -46.06 -12.83 -42.73
N LYS A 336 -45.87 -11.54 -42.99
CA LYS A 336 -46.76 -10.55 -43.63
C LYS A 336 -47.80 -9.89 -42.68
N ILE A 337 -47.67 -8.56 -42.58
CA ILE A 337 -48.73 -7.52 -42.69
C ILE A 337 -49.44 -7.05 -41.39
N ASN A 338 -49.11 -5.78 -41.06
CA ASN A 338 -49.92 -4.59 -40.76
C ASN A 338 -51.16 -4.59 -39.84
N GLU A 339 -51.29 -3.41 -39.21
CA GLU A 339 -52.49 -2.73 -38.69
C GLU A 339 -53.03 -3.16 -37.32
N ALA A 340 -52.88 -2.28 -36.32
CA ALA A 340 -53.92 -1.27 -36.04
C ALA A 340 -53.51 -0.34 -34.88
N SER A 341 -53.11 0.89 -35.22
CA SER A 341 -53.41 2.06 -34.40
C SER A 341 -54.85 2.48 -34.72
N LYS A 342 -55.74 2.44 -33.71
CA LYS A 342 -56.90 3.36 -33.48
C LYS A 342 -57.91 2.68 -32.54
N LYS A 343 -57.90 3.06 -31.27
CA LYS A 343 -58.90 3.93 -30.64
C LYS A 343 -58.52 4.22 -29.20
#